data_AF-A0A336MN03-F1
#
_entry.id   AF-A0A336MN03-F1
#
_cell.length_a   1.000
_cell.length_b   1.000
_cell.length_c   1.000
_cell.angle_alpha   90.00
_cell.angle_beta   90.00
_cell.angle_gamma   90.00
#
_symmetry.space_group_name_H-M   'P 1'
#
loop_
_entity.id
_entity.type
_entity.pdbx_description
1 polymer ?
#
loop_
_entity_poly.entity_id
_entity_poly.type
_entity_poly.pdbx_seq_one_letter_code
_entity_poly.pdbx_strand_id
1 'polypeptide(L)'
;MDASSNQTDNIENNQELLNDTWIKDYLIPKLIHDGKILNMTKTHQSKNINVNRSDNNESTSICCLDENIPRNDNHNQIQVISVNIKPVSIDGFMLSAPCKVEIEYSYQNDVEKSNDEGKSQQVVFDKVNLIIKKTPNIPKDVYIGCQFDFLFQNELIAYTEIIPLLSQAKKYPRFYYSERKELSAVCVLEDFSQYGWRSARQLYNLPLQHILLAVKEIAIFHGEMFALKSSNLKQFNKIASQLKEARLANGFIVDEYNTKLVTGRLRAVKAVKDKSPDKIPDEFLEMFLEYTKDPYSCFKKQYEPKEPLAIIIHGDYLRNNIAFQFNEKEQPIDVMMFDFQTMRYASPMLDLSLLLVLSASHDVRFQNFDQIFDFYYQTLTKTYCSKLNIGQDEIPSYITPDVLLRDYVFCFPSSILIAASFLPLLYTPIEKDGPVLESLELSRDTIIKETMERGGDSLDIELHHLLVEFYTLYEKFKIEFN
;
A
#
# COMPACT_ATOMS: atom_id res chain seq x y z
N MET A 1 -1.06 -45.53 4.54
CA MET A 1 -0.68 -45.54 5.98
C MET A 1 -0.38 -44.11 6.35
N ASP A 2 -1.39 -43.51 6.97
CA ASP A 2 -1.46 -42.31 7.80
C ASP A 2 -0.40 -41.22 7.62
N ALA A 3 -0.80 -40.15 6.94
CA ALA A 3 -0.29 -38.80 7.12
C ALA A 3 -1.50 -37.85 7.21
N SER A 4 -2.36 -38.07 8.20
CA SER A 4 -3.55 -37.24 8.47
C SER A 4 -3.53 -36.80 9.93
N SER A 5 -2.59 -35.92 10.32
CA SER A 5 -2.59 -35.36 11.68
C SER A 5 -1.76 -34.08 11.89
N ASN A 6 -1.56 -33.19 10.90
CA ASN A 6 -0.80 -31.93 11.09
C ASN A 6 -1.35 -30.80 10.19
N GLN A 7 -2.66 -30.51 10.23
CA GLN A 7 -3.26 -29.52 9.29
C GLN A 7 -4.13 -28.43 9.95
N THR A 8 -4.16 -28.37 11.28
CA THR A 8 -4.71 -27.23 12.04
C THR A 8 -3.65 -26.26 12.56
N ASP A 9 -2.37 -26.65 12.53
CA ASP A 9 -1.32 -25.97 13.31
C ASP A 9 -0.71 -24.73 12.63
N ASN A 10 -1.06 -24.42 11.38
CA ASN A 10 -0.37 -23.37 10.61
C ASN A 10 -0.96 -21.96 10.72
N ILE A 11 -2.27 -21.82 10.96
CA ILE A 11 -2.84 -20.52 11.39
C ILE A 11 -2.39 -20.23 12.84
N GLU A 12 -2.26 -21.28 13.65
CA GLU A 12 -1.68 -21.19 15.00
C GLU A 12 -0.20 -20.75 14.96
N ASN A 13 0.61 -21.17 13.97
CA ASN A 13 2.03 -20.79 13.89
C ASN A 13 2.31 -19.28 13.71
N ASN A 14 1.44 -18.51 13.02
CA ASN A 14 1.58 -17.05 12.94
C ASN A 14 1.10 -16.36 14.23
N GLN A 15 0.13 -16.95 14.95
CA GLN A 15 -0.28 -16.52 16.28
C GLN A 15 0.77 -16.89 17.35
N GLU A 16 1.49 -18.01 17.20
CA GLU A 16 2.59 -18.41 18.08
C GLU A 16 3.75 -17.40 18.01
N LEU A 17 3.98 -16.77 16.85
CA LEU A 17 4.98 -15.71 16.69
C LEU A 17 4.57 -14.35 17.28
N LEU A 18 3.27 -14.08 17.38
CA LEU A 18 2.68 -12.87 17.97
C LEU A 18 1.78 -13.31 19.13
N ASN A 19 2.40 -13.81 20.19
CA ASN A 19 1.72 -14.20 21.41
C ASN A 19 1.85 -13.11 22.48
N ASP A 20 1.04 -13.22 23.52
CA ASP A 20 1.06 -12.33 24.70
C ASP A 20 2.46 -12.12 25.26
N THR A 21 3.26 -13.18 25.36
CA THR A 21 4.62 -13.15 25.91
C THR A 21 5.55 -12.34 25.02
N TRP A 22 5.53 -12.54 23.70
CA TRP A 22 6.33 -11.75 22.77
C TRP A 22 5.93 -10.28 22.82
N ILE A 23 4.63 -9.97 22.87
CA ILE A 23 4.18 -8.57 22.98
C ILE A 23 4.64 -7.95 24.31
N LYS A 24 4.41 -8.64 25.43
CA LYS A 24 4.73 -8.15 26.77
C LYS A 24 6.24 -8.00 27.00
N ASP A 25 7.02 -9.00 26.63
CA ASP A 25 8.43 -9.10 27.01
C ASP A 25 9.36 -8.52 25.95
N TYR A 26 8.93 -8.48 24.68
CA TYR A 26 9.77 -8.00 23.57
C TYR A 26 9.32 -6.65 23.02
N LEU A 27 8.04 -6.53 22.64
CA LEU A 27 7.56 -5.35 21.94
C LEU A 27 7.33 -4.17 22.89
N ILE A 28 6.59 -4.37 23.97
CA ILE A 28 6.22 -3.30 24.90
C ILE A 28 7.45 -2.56 25.42
N PRO A 29 8.54 -3.21 25.86
CA PRO A 29 9.75 -2.51 26.30
C PRO A 29 10.35 -1.56 25.25
N LYS A 30 10.13 -1.82 23.96
CA LYS A 30 10.58 -0.98 22.84
C LYS A 30 9.62 0.15 22.49
N LEU A 31 8.36 0.05 22.93
CA LEU A 31 7.33 1.08 22.74
C LEU A 31 7.24 2.05 23.92
N ILE A 32 7.98 1.79 25.02
CA ILE A 32 7.99 2.66 26.21
C ILE A 32 8.94 3.84 25.99
N HIS A 33 8.44 5.05 26.21
CA HIS A 33 9.21 6.29 26.28
C HIS A 33 8.71 7.18 27.43
N ASP A 34 9.61 7.71 28.26
CA ASP A 34 9.30 8.52 29.46
C ASP A 34 8.23 7.91 30.40
N GLY A 35 8.27 6.59 30.60
CA GLY A 35 7.30 5.91 31.46
C GLY A 35 5.88 5.92 30.91
N LYS A 36 5.69 6.16 29.60
CA LYS A 36 4.43 5.91 28.87
C LYS A 36 4.69 5.02 27.65
N ILE A 37 3.74 4.16 27.28
CA ILE A 37 3.75 3.60 25.92
C ILE A 37 3.53 4.80 24.99
N LEU A 38 4.32 4.94 23.92
CA LEU A 38 4.28 6.07 22.97
C LEU A 38 2.83 6.46 22.65
N ASN A 39 2.30 7.43 23.39
CA ASN A 39 0.93 7.92 23.28
C ASN A 39 0.99 9.45 23.45
N MET A 40 1.83 10.10 22.64
CA MET A 40 1.90 11.55 22.64
C MET A 40 0.88 12.12 21.65
N THR A 41 -0.05 12.90 22.18
CA THR A 41 -0.97 13.79 21.46
C THR A 41 -0.24 14.53 20.33
N LYS A 42 -0.90 14.74 19.18
CA LYS A 42 -0.38 15.33 17.93
C LYS A 42 0.19 16.75 18.10
N THR A 43 1.32 16.92 18.79
CA THR A 43 2.05 18.20 18.89
C THR A 43 3.44 18.12 18.27
N HIS A 44 3.88 19.29 17.81
CA HIS A 44 4.78 19.51 16.69
C HIS A 44 6.27 19.37 17.05
N GLN A 45 7.05 19.02 16.02
CA GLN A 45 8.51 19.00 15.88
C GLN A 45 9.17 17.64 16.16
N SER A 46 9.64 17.02 15.07
CA SER A 46 10.34 15.74 15.06
C SER A 46 11.73 15.91 14.45
N LYS A 47 12.77 15.44 15.14
CA LYS A 47 14.09 15.12 14.56
C LYS A 47 14.40 13.64 14.75
N ASN A 48 14.97 13.03 13.72
CA ASN A 48 15.21 11.59 13.61
C ASN A 48 16.50 11.17 14.33
N ILE A 49 16.46 10.09 15.11
CA ILE A 49 17.66 9.39 15.61
C ILE A 49 17.79 8.05 14.86
N ASN A 50 18.65 8.01 13.85
CA ASN A 50 19.11 6.75 13.26
C ASN A 50 20.20 6.15 14.14
N VAL A 51 19.90 5.07 14.87
CA VAL A 51 20.96 4.25 15.50
C VAL A 51 21.44 3.24 14.48
N ASN A 52 22.32 3.66 13.57
CA ASN A 52 23.13 2.73 12.80
C ASN A 52 24.18 2.13 13.73
N ARG A 53 23.97 0.89 14.22
CA ARG A 53 25.11 0.08 14.66
C ARG A 53 25.72 -0.54 13.40
N SER A 54 26.92 -0.08 13.05
CA SER A 54 27.75 -0.72 12.05
C SER A 54 28.11 -2.13 12.56
N ASP A 55 28.05 -3.09 11.62
CA ASP A 55 28.43 -4.50 11.73
C ASP A 55 27.28 -5.43 12.17
N ASN A 56 26.52 -5.89 11.16
CA ASN A 56 25.53 -6.98 11.06
C ASN A 56 24.22 -6.48 10.41
N ASN A 57 23.56 -7.33 9.61
CA ASN A 57 22.37 -7.04 8.79
C ASN A 57 21.08 -6.69 9.61
N GLU A 58 21.21 -6.05 10.76
CA GLU A 58 20.10 -5.69 11.64
C GLU A 58 19.88 -4.17 11.58
N SER A 59 18.66 -3.74 11.23
CA SER A 59 18.27 -2.34 11.30
C SER A 59 17.05 -2.17 12.21
N THR A 60 17.19 -1.30 13.21
CA THR A 60 16.11 -0.95 14.12
C THR A 60 15.79 0.54 13.94
N SER A 61 14.51 0.89 13.85
CA SER A 61 14.07 2.29 13.76
C SER A 61 12.83 2.50 14.62
N ILE A 62 12.89 3.53 15.45
CA ILE A 62 11.84 3.96 16.39
C ILE A 62 11.43 5.37 15.96
N CYS A 63 10.13 5.70 15.94
CA CYS A 63 9.77 7.10 15.69
C CYS A 63 9.85 7.98 16.94
N CYS A 64 10.32 9.19 16.68
CA CYS A 64 9.80 10.45 17.19
C CYS A 64 10.14 10.76 18.66
N LEU A 65 11.38 11.19 18.90
CA LEU A 65 11.80 11.87 20.12
C LEU A 65 11.73 13.38 19.91
N ASP A 66 11.02 14.06 20.79
CA ASP A 66 11.12 15.51 20.98
C ASP A 66 12.43 15.76 21.75
N GLU A 67 13.49 16.25 21.09
CA GLU A 67 14.80 16.49 21.73
C GLU A 67 14.75 17.55 22.85
N ASN A 68 13.62 18.25 23.01
CA ASN A 68 13.43 19.28 24.04
C ASN A 68 12.74 18.77 25.32
N ILE A 69 12.42 17.48 25.41
CA ILE A 69 11.83 16.90 26.62
C ILE A 69 12.93 16.12 27.35
N PRO A 70 13.34 16.54 28.56
CA PRO A 70 14.43 15.91 29.28
C PRO A 70 14.13 14.42 29.52
N ARG A 71 15.07 13.55 29.14
CA ARG A 71 15.08 12.13 29.55
C ARG A 71 15.00 12.09 31.07
N ASN A 72 13.84 11.70 31.59
CA ASN A 72 13.67 11.51 33.01
C ASN A 72 13.97 10.04 33.29
N ASP A 73 15.17 9.76 33.83
CA ASP A 73 15.59 8.41 34.26
C ASP A 73 14.76 7.86 35.44
N ASN A 74 13.74 8.59 35.88
CA ASN A 74 12.73 8.10 36.81
C ASN A 74 11.73 7.21 36.07
N HIS A 75 12.04 5.92 36.04
CA HIS A 75 11.13 4.84 35.64
C HIS A 75 9.80 4.90 36.41
N ASN A 76 8.81 5.64 35.91
CA ASN A 76 7.42 5.39 36.26
C ASN A 76 7.06 4.03 35.64
N GLN A 77 7.01 2.99 36.47
CA GLN A 77 6.76 1.61 36.05
C GLN A 77 5.39 1.52 35.35
N ILE A 78 5.41 1.41 34.03
CA ILE A 78 4.23 0.98 33.28
C ILE A 78 3.97 -0.47 33.66
N GLN A 79 2.77 -0.73 34.15
CA GLN A 79 2.27 -2.08 34.37
C GLN A 79 1.27 -2.41 33.27
N VAL A 80 1.59 -3.42 32.46
CA VAL A 80 0.67 -3.95 31.46
C VAL A 80 -0.41 -4.75 32.17
N ILE A 81 -1.67 -4.39 31.93
CA ILE A 81 -2.85 -4.99 32.56
C ILE A 81 -3.36 -6.12 31.69
N SER A 82 -3.56 -5.83 30.40
CA SER A 82 -4.07 -6.80 29.43
C SER A 82 -3.46 -6.55 28.05
N VAL A 83 -3.35 -7.63 27.29
CA VAL A 83 -3.00 -7.61 25.86
C VAL A 83 -4.08 -8.42 25.15
N ASN A 84 -4.69 -7.83 24.14
CA ASN A 84 -5.71 -8.48 23.32
C ASN A 84 -5.28 -8.45 21.86
N ILE A 85 -5.09 -9.62 21.28
CA ILE A 85 -4.59 -9.80 19.92
C ILE A 85 -5.73 -10.35 19.08
N LYS A 86 -6.04 -9.67 17.97
CA LYS A 86 -7.04 -10.11 17.01
C LYS A 86 -6.45 -10.07 15.60
N PRO A 87 -6.59 -11.13 14.79
CA PRO A 87 -6.21 -11.05 13.40
C PRO A 87 -7.04 -9.97 12.69
N VAL A 88 -6.42 -9.21 11.79
CA VAL A 88 -7.19 -8.34 10.91
C VAL A 88 -7.78 -9.23 9.81
N SER A 89 -9.09 -9.47 9.88
CA SER A 89 -9.82 -10.03 8.75
C SER A 89 -9.93 -8.96 7.67
N ILE A 90 -9.32 -9.19 6.52
CA ILE A 90 -9.50 -8.38 5.32
C ILE A 90 -10.05 -9.29 4.23
N ASP A 91 -11.17 -8.88 3.62
CA ASP A 91 -11.64 -9.44 2.36
C ASP A 91 -10.63 -9.02 1.26
N GLY A 92 -9.53 -9.75 1.09
CA GLY A 92 -8.48 -9.39 0.14
C GLY A 92 -7.18 -10.20 0.25
N PHE A 93 -6.28 -9.95 -0.71
CA PHE A 93 -4.94 -10.55 -0.74
C PHE A 93 -3.98 -9.77 0.17
N MET A 94 -3.30 -10.45 1.08
CA MET A 94 -2.26 -9.88 1.92
C MET A 94 -0.99 -10.76 1.91
N LEU A 95 0.17 -10.11 1.79
CA LEU A 95 1.49 -10.76 1.89
C LEU A 95 1.96 -10.90 3.34
N SER A 96 1.73 -9.87 4.16
CA SER A 96 1.95 -9.93 5.62
C SER A 96 0.61 -10.12 6.34
N ALA A 97 0.61 -10.80 7.48
CA ALA A 97 -0.59 -10.96 8.32
C ALA A 97 -0.64 -9.87 9.40
N PRO A 98 -1.38 -8.75 9.21
CA PRO A 98 -1.54 -7.75 10.25
C PRO A 98 -2.41 -8.26 11.39
N CYS A 99 -2.01 -7.94 12.62
CA CYS A 99 -2.80 -8.17 13.83
C CYS A 99 -3.17 -6.84 14.46
N LYS A 100 -4.42 -6.72 14.92
CA LYS A 100 -4.81 -5.67 15.86
C LYS A 100 -4.35 -6.08 17.25
N VAL A 101 -3.65 -5.17 17.92
CA VAL A 101 -3.19 -5.38 19.29
C VAL A 101 -3.68 -4.22 20.13
N GLU A 102 -4.47 -4.56 21.13
CA GLU A 102 -4.96 -3.65 22.14
C GLU A 102 -4.19 -3.92 23.44
N ILE A 103 -3.59 -2.86 24.00
CA ILE A 103 -2.79 -2.94 25.22
C ILE A 103 -3.40 -1.98 26.23
N GLU A 104 -3.87 -2.51 27.36
CA GLU A 104 -4.28 -1.74 28.52
C GLU A 104 -3.12 -1.70 29.51
N TYR A 105 -2.79 -0.51 30.01
CA TYR A 105 -1.67 -0.32 30.91
C TYR A 105 -1.97 0.74 31.97
N SER A 106 -1.26 0.67 33.08
CA SER A 106 -1.26 1.71 34.10
C SER A 106 0.12 2.28 34.34
N TYR A 107 0.21 3.56 34.66
CA TYR A 107 1.46 4.23 35.03
C TYR A 107 1.22 5.22 36.17
N GLN A 108 2.28 5.53 36.92
CA GLN A 108 2.23 6.56 37.95
C GLN A 108 2.45 7.94 37.33
N ASN A 109 1.64 8.92 37.70
CA ASN A 109 1.82 10.31 37.33
C ASN A 109 1.90 11.19 38.58
N ASP A 110 2.87 12.11 38.61
CA ASP A 110 2.96 13.11 39.66
C ASP A 110 1.88 14.17 39.40
N VAL A 111 0.97 14.36 40.35
CA VAL A 111 0.02 15.48 40.33
C VAL A 111 0.57 16.57 41.24
N GLU A 112 0.86 17.75 40.68
CA GLU A 112 1.14 18.95 41.46
C GLU A 112 -0.14 19.36 42.19
N LYS A 113 -0.16 19.19 43.50
CA LYS A 113 -1.19 19.80 44.34
C LYS A 113 -0.91 21.30 44.42
N SER A 114 -1.96 22.10 44.26
CA SER A 114 -1.89 23.56 44.20
C SER A 114 -1.49 24.26 45.51
N ASN A 115 -1.11 23.51 46.55
CA ASN A 115 -0.67 24.01 47.85
C ASN A 115 0.54 23.19 48.30
N ASP A 116 1.45 23.78 49.09
CA ASP A 116 2.77 23.30 49.60
C ASP A 116 2.86 21.87 50.23
N GLU A 117 1.89 20.99 50.01
CA GLU A 117 1.82 19.61 50.48
C GLU A 117 2.32 18.58 49.45
N GLY A 118 3.54 18.75 48.94
CA GLY A 118 4.28 17.72 48.21
C GLY A 118 3.62 17.13 46.94
N LYS A 119 4.36 16.25 46.26
CA LYS A 119 3.86 15.50 45.10
C LYS A 119 3.00 14.33 45.56
N SER A 120 1.77 14.20 45.05
CA SER A 120 0.97 12.97 45.20
C SER A 120 1.05 12.13 43.94
N GLN A 121 1.34 10.84 44.09
CA GLN A 121 1.33 9.88 42.99
C GLN A 121 -0.10 9.40 42.73
N GLN A 122 -0.58 9.59 41.50
CA GLN A 122 -1.84 9.03 41.02
C GLN A 122 -1.55 7.91 40.02
N VAL A 123 -2.21 6.76 40.19
CA VAL A 123 -2.20 5.70 39.17
C VAL A 123 -3.18 6.10 38.06
N VAL A 124 -2.67 6.19 36.84
CA VAL A 124 -3.45 6.46 35.62
C VAL A 124 -3.58 5.16 34.83
N PHE A 125 -4.78 4.89 34.33
CA PHE A 125 -5.07 3.78 33.42
C PHE A 125 -5.27 4.33 32.01
N ASP A 126 -4.64 3.69 31.02
CA ASP A 126 -4.70 4.11 29.62
C ASP A 126 -4.66 2.89 28.69
N LYS A 127 -4.94 3.12 27.41
CA LYS A 127 -5.03 2.09 26.39
C LYS A 127 -4.44 2.57 25.07
N VAL A 128 -3.77 1.66 24.36
CA VAL A 128 -3.27 1.89 23.00
C VAL A 128 -3.77 0.80 22.05
N ASN A 129 -4.19 1.20 20.86
CA ASN A 129 -4.63 0.30 19.79
C ASN A 129 -3.61 0.37 18.64
N LEU A 130 -3.02 -0.78 18.32
CA LEU A 130 -1.92 -0.92 17.37
C LEU A 130 -2.30 -1.89 16.24
N ILE A 131 -1.72 -1.66 15.06
CA ILE A 131 -1.59 -2.64 13.99
C ILE A 131 -0.15 -3.11 13.97
N ILE A 132 0.05 -4.42 14.10
CA ILE A 132 1.35 -5.05 13.98
C ILE A 132 1.38 -5.84 12.68
N LYS A 133 2.23 -5.44 11.74
CA LYS A 133 2.58 -6.22 10.56
C LYS A 133 3.86 -6.99 10.87
N LYS A 134 3.80 -8.31 10.83
CA LYS A 134 4.97 -9.18 10.97
C LYS A 134 5.05 -10.12 9.77
N THR A 135 6.26 -10.39 9.30
CA THR A 135 6.48 -11.41 8.27
C THR A 135 6.13 -12.80 8.83
N PRO A 136 5.50 -13.68 8.04
CA PRO A 136 5.18 -15.03 8.50
C PRO A 136 6.45 -15.87 8.70
N ASN A 137 6.35 -16.99 9.43
CA ASN A 137 7.45 -17.97 9.51
C ASN A 137 7.48 -18.81 8.22
N ILE A 138 8.28 -18.40 7.25
CA ILE A 138 8.35 -19.02 5.92
C ILE A 138 9.77 -19.41 5.54
N PRO A 139 9.94 -20.38 4.63
CA PRO A 139 11.25 -20.74 4.09
C PRO A 139 12.03 -19.54 3.53
N LYS A 140 13.36 -19.59 3.64
CA LYS A 140 14.28 -18.50 3.26
C LYS A 140 14.11 -18.04 1.81
N ASP A 141 13.95 -19.00 0.90
CA ASP A 141 13.73 -18.78 -0.52
C ASP A 141 12.39 -18.08 -0.79
N VAL A 142 11.32 -18.44 -0.07
CA VAL A 142 10.02 -17.75 -0.16
C VAL A 142 10.12 -16.33 0.39
N TYR A 143 10.82 -16.13 1.52
CA TYR A 143 11.04 -14.80 2.10
C TYR A 143 11.78 -13.87 1.12
N ILE A 144 12.87 -14.37 0.53
CA ILE A 144 13.67 -13.63 -0.46
C ILE A 144 12.85 -13.41 -1.74
N GLY A 145 12.12 -14.43 -2.20
CA GLY A 145 11.26 -14.37 -3.39
C GLY A 145 10.17 -13.31 -3.29
N CYS A 146 9.56 -13.15 -2.11
CA CYS A 146 8.57 -12.13 -1.81
C CYS A 146 9.18 -10.74 -1.52
N GLN A 147 10.51 -10.65 -1.39
CA GLN A 147 11.25 -9.40 -1.13
C GLN A 147 10.77 -8.66 0.13
N PHE A 148 10.44 -9.40 1.20
CA PHE A 148 9.95 -8.81 2.46
C PHE A 148 10.89 -7.74 3.03
N ASP A 149 12.20 -7.91 2.89
CA ASP A 149 13.16 -6.90 3.34
C ASP A 149 12.94 -5.53 2.65
N PHE A 150 12.73 -5.54 1.33
CA PHE A 150 12.49 -4.31 0.56
C PHE A 150 11.11 -3.72 0.84
N LEU A 151 10.08 -4.56 0.98
CA LEU A 151 8.73 -4.14 1.35
C LEU A 151 8.73 -3.36 2.68
N PHE A 152 9.32 -3.95 3.73
CA PHE A 152 9.38 -3.30 5.05
C PHE A 152 10.33 -2.09 5.07
N GLN A 153 11.41 -2.10 4.27
CA GLN A 153 12.28 -0.93 4.13
C GLN A 153 11.54 0.27 3.55
N ASN A 154 10.79 0.05 2.47
CA ASN A 154 10.04 1.12 1.81
C ASN A 154 8.96 1.68 2.73
N GLU A 155 8.23 0.81 3.44
CA GLU A 155 7.22 1.24 4.41
C GLU A 155 7.85 2.07 5.55
N LEU A 156 9.02 1.66 6.06
CA LEU A 156 9.78 2.45 7.03
C LEU A 156 10.15 3.84 6.47
N ILE A 157 10.69 3.91 5.26
CA ILE A 157 11.06 5.18 4.60
C ILE A 157 9.82 6.07 4.41
N ALA A 158 8.69 5.48 4.05
CA ALA A 158 7.43 6.20 3.89
C ALA A 158 7.04 6.93 5.18
N TYR A 159 7.04 6.23 6.32
CA TYR A 159 6.66 6.81 7.60
C TYR A 159 7.70 7.78 8.19
N THR A 160 8.98 7.57 7.93
CA THR A 160 10.06 8.34 8.59
C THR A 160 10.62 9.50 7.77
N GLU A 161 10.51 9.46 6.44
CA GLU A 161 11.11 10.46 5.55
C GLU A 161 10.09 11.10 4.58
N ILE A 162 9.00 10.41 4.18
CA ILE A 162 8.03 10.93 3.19
C ILE A 162 6.83 11.58 3.87
N ILE A 163 6.07 10.82 4.68
CA ILE A 163 4.85 11.30 5.36
C ILE A 163 5.09 12.60 6.14
N PRO A 164 6.21 12.79 6.88
CA PRO A 164 6.47 14.05 7.59
C PRO A 164 6.57 15.30 6.69
N LEU A 165 6.78 15.14 5.38
CA LEU A 165 6.87 16.24 4.41
C LEU A 165 5.50 16.61 3.79
N LEU A 166 4.50 15.75 3.96
CA LEU A 166 3.16 15.92 3.41
C LEU A 166 2.37 16.96 4.22
N SER A 167 1.56 17.76 3.54
CA SER A 167 0.70 18.77 4.18
C SER A 167 -0.32 18.16 5.14
N GLN A 168 -0.75 16.92 4.87
CA GLN A 168 -1.72 16.19 5.66
C GLN A 168 -1.07 15.02 6.43
N ALA A 169 0.20 15.16 6.87
CA ALA A 169 0.92 14.12 7.61
C ALA A 169 0.11 13.54 8.80
N LYS A 170 -0.67 14.38 9.49
CA LYS A 170 -1.52 14.00 10.63
C LYS A 170 -2.71 13.10 10.26
N LYS A 171 -3.04 12.94 8.97
CA LYS A 171 -4.08 12.03 8.50
C LYS A 171 -3.62 10.58 8.60
N TYR A 172 -2.37 10.30 8.23
CA TYR A 172 -1.81 8.96 8.17
C TYR A 172 -1.64 8.33 9.57
N PRO A 173 -1.65 6.99 9.65
CA PRO A 173 -1.47 6.29 10.93
C PRO A 173 -0.10 6.62 11.52
N ARG A 174 -0.04 6.84 12.84
CA ARG A 174 1.25 7.02 13.50
C ARG A 174 2.12 5.77 13.37
N PHE A 175 3.40 5.98 13.10
CA PHE A 175 4.42 4.94 13.10
C PHE A 175 5.08 4.89 14.48
N TYR A 176 5.14 3.71 15.08
CA TYR A 176 5.73 3.51 16.40
C TYR A 176 7.10 2.86 16.31
N TYR A 177 7.19 1.77 15.57
CA TYR A 177 8.37 0.91 15.60
C TYR A 177 8.50 0.07 14.34
N SER A 178 9.74 -0.16 13.91
CA SER A 178 10.07 -1.23 12.97
C SER A 178 11.38 -1.89 13.33
N GLU A 179 11.49 -3.18 13.01
CA GLU A 179 12.73 -3.92 13.08
C GLU A 179 12.84 -4.85 11.89
N ARG A 180 14.02 -4.91 11.29
CA ARG A 180 14.36 -5.89 10.26
C ARG A 180 15.58 -6.68 10.74
N LYS A 181 15.44 -8.00 10.71
CA LYS A 181 16.45 -9.02 11.01
C LYS A 181 16.57 -9.97 9.81
N GLU A 182 17.56 -10.87 9.84
CA GLU A 182 17.63 -11.93 8.84
C GLU A 182 16.33 -12.76 8.85
N LEU A 183 15.60 -12.72 7.73
CA LEU A 183 14.33 -13.44 7.49
C LEU A 183 13.17 -13.08 8.44
N SER A 184 13.22 -11.92 9.07
CA SER A 184 12.10 -11.44 9.89
C SER A 184 12.01 -9.92 9.85
N ALA A 185 10.82 -9.39 9.61
CA ALA A 185 10.54 -7.97 9.73
C ALA A 185 9.24 -7.71 10.50
N VAL A 186 9.22 -6.60 11.25
CA VAL A 186 8.04 -6.11 11.97
C VAL A 186 7.88 -4.61 11.78
N CYS A 187 6.63 -4.17 11.66
CA CYS A 187 6.21 -2.77 11.61
C CYS A 187 5.00 -2.58 12.53
N VAL A 188 5.02 -1.55 13.36
CA VAL A 188 4.01 -1.24 14.37
C VAL A 188 3.45 0.14 14.11
N LEU A 189 2.14 0.18 13.86
CA LEU A 189 1.39 1.35 13.43
C LEU A 189 0.20 1.59 14.36
N GLU A 190 -0.37 2.79 14.32
CA GLU A 190 -1.63 3.12 14.97
C GLU A 190 -2.80 2.39 14.30
N ASP A 191 -3.68 1.78 15.10
CA ASP A 191 -4.96 1.29 14.59
C ASP A 191 -5.89 2.46 14.27
N PHE A 192 -5.90 2.87 13.01
CA PHE A 192 -6.73 3.97 12.54
C PHE A 192 -8.23 3.65 12.56
N SER A 193 -8.63 2.37 12.68
CA SER A 193 -10.05 1.99 12.68
C SER A 193 -10.82 2.51 13.90
N GLN A 194 -10.11 2.81 14.99
CA GLN A 194 -10.68 3.47 16.18
C GLN A 194 -11.21 4.88 15.88
N TYR A 195 -10.77 5.51 14.78
CA TYR A 195 -11.23 6.82 14.32
C TYR A 195 -12.26 6.73 13.17
N GLY A 196 -12.92 5.58 13.01
CA GLY A 196 -13.98 5.37 12.01
C GLY A 196 -13.48 5.16 10.58
N TRP A 197 -12.17 5.05 10.37
CA TRP A 197 -11.59 4.68 9.08
C TRP A 197 -11.80 3.19 8.80
N ARG A 198 -12.29 2.85 7.62
CA ARG A 198 -12.46 1.47 7.18
C ARG A 198 -12.36 1.33 5.67
N SER A 199 -11.98 0.16 5.19
CA SER A 199 -12.06 -0.16 3.76
C SER A 199 -13.51 -0.07 3.26
N ALA A 200 -13.68 0.20 1.97
CA ALA A 200 -15.01 0.12 1.35
C ALA A 200 -15.60 -1.30 1.51
N ARG A 201 -16.91 -1.46 1.34
CA ARG A 201 -17.52 -2.80 1.41
C ARG A 201 -17.28 -3.61 0.12
N GLN A 202 -17.31 -2.95 -1.03
CA GLN A 202 -17.25 -3.60 -2.34
C GLN A 202 -15.81 -3.90 -2.77
N LEU A 203 -15.48 -5.17 -3.00
CA LEU A 203 -14.17 -5.67 -3.43
C LEU A 203 -13.64 -5.07 -4.72
N TYR A 204 -14.54 -4.75 -5.63
CA TYR A 204 -14.33 -4.13 -6.92
C TYR A 204 -15.59 -3.31 -7.24
N ASN A 205 -15.62 -2.57 -8.35
CA ASN A 205 -16.79 -1.79 -8.78
C ASN A 205 -17.24 -0.73 -7.77
N LEU A 206 -16.28 0.02 -7.20
CA LEU A 206 -16.57 1.15 -6.34
C LEU A 206 -17.40 2.21 -7.09
N PRO A 207 -18.42 2.81 -6.44
CA PRO A 207 -19.15 3.93 -7.00
C PRO A 207 -18.26 5.14 -7.27
N LEU A 208 -18.66 5.99 -8.23
CA LEU A 208 -17.92 7.19 -8.65
C LEU A 208 -17.46 8.07 -7.47
N GLN A 209 -18.29 8.26 -6.43
CA GLN A 209 -17.93 9.08 -5.28
C GLN A 209 -16.68 8.56 -4.52
N HIS A 210 -16.53 7.24 -4.40
CA HIS A 210 -15.35 6.64 -3.78
C HIS A 210 -14.12 6.83 -4.68
N ILE A 211 -14.30 6.64 -5.99
CA ILE A 211 -13.23 6.84 -6.98
C ILE A 211 -12.75 8.29 -6.98
N LEU A 212 -13.65 9.27 -6.97
CA LEU A 212 -13.28 10.69 -6.91
C LEU A 212 -12.52 11.02 -5.63
N LEU A 213 -12.92 10.48 -4.47
CA LEU A 213 -12.15 10.66 -3.24
C LEU A 213 -10.75 10.06 -3.35
N ALA A 214 -10.62 8.80 -3.77
CA ALA A 214 -9.32 8.16 -3.97
C ALA A 214 -8.44 8.94 -4.97
N VAL A 215 -9.01 9.37 -6.09
CA VAL A 215 -8.33 10.19 -7.10
C VAL A 215 -7.86 11.53 -6.51
N LYS A 216 -8.66 12.17 -5.66
CA LYS A 216 -8.26 13.38 -4.94
C LYS A 216 -7.04 13.15 -4.06
N GLU A 217 -7.06 12.10 -3.24
CA GLU A 217 -5.97 11.78 -2.31
C GLU A 217 -4.66 11.54 -3.05
N ILE A 218 -4.68 10.70 -4.10
CA ILE A 218 -3.46 10.40 -4.85
C ILE A 218 -2.99 11.59 -5.71
N ALA A 219 -3.91 12.43 -6.22
CA ALA A 219 -3.56 13.65 -6.92
C ALA A 219 -2.87 14.67 -6.00
N ILE A 220 -3.35 14.82 -4.76
CA ILE A 220 -2.68 15.63 -3.73
C ILE A 220 -1.28 15.10 -3.50
N PHE A 221 -1.14 13.80 -3.21
CA PHE A 221 0.15 13.17 -2.97
C PHE A 221 1.14 13.39 -4.13
N HIS A 222 0.72 13.12 -5.36
CA HIS A 222 1.54 13.36 -6.56
C HIS A 222 1.93 14.83 -6.74
N GLY A 223 1.01 15.76 -6.50
CA GLY A 223 1.29 17.19 -6.56
C GLY A 223 2.34 17.63 -5.54
N GLU A 224 2.29 17.07 -4.32
CA GLU A 224 3.31 17.29 -3.29
C GLU A 224 4.67 16.69 -3.67
N MET A 225 4.71 15.52 -4.31
CA MET A 225 5.96 14.90 -4.76
C MET A 225 6.61 15.66 -5.94
N PHE A 226 5.80 16.14 -6.91
CA PHE A 226 6.30 17.06 -7.94
C PHE A 226 6.86 18.36 -7.33
N ALA A 227 6.16 18.93 -6.34
CA ALA A 227 6.61 20.14 -5.66
C ALA A 227 7.90 19.91 -4.86
N LEU A 228 8.03 18.78 -4.16
CA LEU A 228 9.26 18.40 -3.46
C LEU A 228 10.44 18.25 -4.43
N LYS A 229 10.23 17.56 -5.57
CA LYS A 229 11.23 17.42 -6.63
C LYS A 229 11.68 18.77 -7.19
N SER A 230 10.74 19.71 -7.37
CA SER A 230 11.02 21.03 -7.94
C SER A 230 11.72 21.97 -6.95
N SER A 231 11.28 21.99 -5.69
CA SER A 231 11.81 22.90 -4.65
C SER A 231 13.06 22.38 -3.94
N ASN A 232 13.21 21.07 -3.82
CA ASN A 232 14.33 20.45 -3.09
C ASN A 232 14.74 19.11 -3.71
N LEU A 233 15.29 19.18 -4.92
CA LEU A 233 15.76 18.02 -5.68
C LEU A 233 16.75 17.15 -4.90
N LYS A 234 17.60 17.75 -4.04
CA LYS A 234 18.56 17.01 -3.22
C LYS A 234 17.86 16.10 -2.21
N GLN A 235 16.86 16.61 -1.50
CA GLN A 235 16.07 15.81 -0.56
C GLN A 235 15.25 14.75 -1.30
N PHE A 236 14.64 15.12 -2.42
CA PHE A 236 13.91 14.19 -3.27
C PHE A 236 14.79 13.00 -3.71
N ASN A 237 15.97 13.27 -4.27
CA ASN A 237 16.91 12.23 -4.71
C ASN A 237 17.44 11.38 -3.55
N LYS A 238 17.63 11.97 -2.36
CA LYS A 238 18.00 11.21 -1.15
C LYS A 238 16.91 10.19 -0.81
N ILE A 239 15.64 10.57 -0.83
CA ILE A 239 14.54 9.66 -0.51
C ILE A 239 14.38 8.61 -1.61
N ALA A 240 14.32 9.04 -2.88
CA ALA A 240 14.14 8.16 -4.03
C ALA A 240 15.23 7.07 -4.12
N SER A 241 16.49 7.39 -3.79
CA SER A 241 17.59 6.41 -3.83
C SER A 241 17.58 5.38 -2.68
N GLN A 242 16.84 5.64 -1.61
CA GLN A 242 16.65 4.69 -0.50
C GLN A 242 15.54 3.66 -0.78
N LEU A 243 14.55 4.03 -1.59
CA LEU A 243 13.47 3.13 -2.01
C LEU A 243 14.04 1.98 -2.86
N LYS A 244 13.51 0.78 -2.66
CA LYS A 244 13.90 -0.44 -3.35
C LYS A 244 12.76 -0.99 -4.18
N GLU A 245 13.09 -1.53 -5.36
CA GLU A 245 12.10 -2.15 -6.24
C GLU A 245 11.65 -3.50 -5.65
N ALA A 246 10.60 -3.50 -4.83
CA ALA A 246 10.16 -4.67 -4.07
C ALA A 246 9.37 -5.73 -4.87
N ARG A 247 9.07 -5.48 -6.15
CA ARG A 247 8.33 -6.44 -7.00
C ARG A 247 9.20 -7.11 -8.06
N LEU A 248 10.29 -6.46 -8.49
CA LEU A 248 11.11 -6.91 -9.62
C LEU A 248 12.60 -7.12 -9.29
N ALA A 249 13.10 -6.74 -8.10
CA ALA A 249 14.55 -6.72 -7.87
C ALA A 249 15.25 -8.08 -8.00
N ASN A 250 14.54 -9.20 -7.81
CA ASN A 250 15.11 -10.53 -7.97
C ASN A 250 15.38 -10.93 -9.43
N GLY A 251 14.97 -10.12 -10.41
CA GLY A 251 15.20 -10.42 -11.82
C GLY A 251 14.16 -11.35 -12.45
N PHE A 252 13.16 -11.79 -11.67
CA PHE A 252 12.09 -12.68 -12.12
C PHE A 252 10.80 -12.43 -11.32
N ILE A 253 9.69 -12.92 -11.86
CA ILE A 253 8.40 -13.01 -11.17
C ILE A 253 8.21 -14.46 -10.73
N VAL A 254 7.77 -14.68 -9.49
CA VAL A 254 7.46 -16.02 -8.95
C VAL A 254 6.52 -16.77 -9.90
N ASP A 255 6.81 -18.04 -10.17
CA ASP A 255 6.17 -18.83 -11.25
C ASP A 255 4.64 -18.87 -11.17
N GLU A 256 4.08 -18.98 -9.96
CA GLU A 256 2.64 -18.93 -9.75
C GLU A 256 2.04 -17.60 -10.24
N TYR A 257 2.60 -16.47 -9.79
CA TYR A 257 2.11 -15.15 -10.19
C TYR A 257 2.34 -14.90 -11.68
N ASN A 258 3.51 -15.30 -12.19
CA ASN A 258 3.81 -15.21 -13.62
C ASN A 258 2.82 -16.02 -14.47
N THR A 259 2.44 -17.22 -14.02
CA THR A 259 1.41 -18.05 -14.69
C THR A 259 0.08 -17.32 -14.71
N LYS A 260 -0.37 -16.72 -13.60
CA LYS A 260 -1.61 -15.91 -13.57
C LYS A 260 -1.56 -14.72 -14.54
N LEU A 261 -0.43 -14.02 -14.63
CA LEU A 261 -0.25 -12.89 -15.55
C LEU A 261 -0.30 -13.36 -17.02
N VAL A 262 0.43 -14.42 -17.36
CA VAL A 262 0.49 -14.98 -18.72
C VAL A 262 -0.86 -15.58 -19.14
N THR A 263 -1.60 -16.21 -18.23
CA THR A 263 -2.93 -16.75 -18.53
C THR A 263 -3.99 -15.65 -18.58
N GLY A 264 -3.97 -14.71 -17.65
CA GLY A 264 -4.95 -13.62 -17.57
C GLY A 264 -4.99 -12.77 -18.84
N ARG A 265 -3.83 -12.42 -19.40
CA ARG A 265 -3.77 -11.67 -20.67
C ARG A 265 -4.36 -12.44 -21.85
N LEU A 266 -4.18 -13.77 -21.89
CA LEU A 266 -4.78 -14.63 -22.92
C LEU A 266 -6.30 -14.69 -22.76
N ARG A 267 -6.78 -14.76 -21.52
CA ARG A 267 -8.21 -14.68 -21.20
C ARG A 267 -8.82 -13.35 -21.67
N ALA A 268 -8.15 -12.23 -21.42
CA ALA A 268 -8.62 -10.91 -21.87
C ALA A 268 -8.77 -10.87 -23.40
N VAL A 269 -7.76 -11.33 -24.16
CA VAL A 269 -7.84 -11.41 -25.63
C VAL A 269 -8.94 -12.35 -26.09
N LYS A 270 -9.09 -13.52 -25.44
CA LYS A 270 -10.20 -14.45 -25.73
C LYS A 270 -11.56 -13.78 -25.53
N ALA A 271 -11.74 -13.02 -24.43
CA ALA A 271 -12.99 -12.32 -24.17
C ALA A 271 -13.34 -11.32 -25.27
N VAL A 272 -12.35 -10.63 -25.86
CA VAL A 272 -12.57 -9.77 -27.04
C VAL A 272 -13.02 -10.56 -28.25
N LYS A 273 -12.33 -11.66 -28.57
CA LYS A 273 -12.65 -12.51 -29.73
C LYS A 273 -14.04 -13.13 -29.63
N ASP A 274 -14.46 -13.51 -28.42
CA ASP A 274 -15.77 -14.13 -28.20
C ASP A 274 -16.91 -13.12 -28.19
N LYS A 275 -16.71 -11.94 -27.58
CA LYS A 275 -17.79 -10.96 -27.34
C LYS A 275 -17.94 -9.93 -28.46
N SER A 276 -16.84 -9.53 -29.10
CA SER A 276 -16.85 -8.52 -30.16
C SER A 276 -15.63 -8.66 -31.09
N PRO A 277 -15.57 -9.71 -31.93
CA PRO A 277 -14.40 -10.01 -32.75
C PRO A 277 -13.98 -8.86 -33.67
N ASP A 278 -14.93 -8.06 -34.15
CA ASP A 278 -14.65 -6.94 -35.08
C ASP A 278 -14.34 -5.60 -34.38
N LYS A 279 -14.34 -5.56 -33.03
CA LYS A 279 -14.18 -4.31 -32.28
C LYS A 279 -12.74 -3.82 -32.19
N ILE A 280 -11.79 -4.75 -32.17
CA ILE A 280 -10.36 -4.50 -32.05
C ILE A 280 -9.67 -5.29 -33.18
N PRO A 281 -8.85 -4.66 -34.03
CA PRO A 281 -8.09 -5.36 -35.06
C PRO A 281 -7.17 -6.43 -34.48
N ASP A 282 -7.02 -7.56 -35.16
CA ASP A 282 -6.15 -8.66 -34.73
C ASP A 282 -4.69 -8.18 -34.56
N GLU A 283 -4.22 -7.24 -35.40
CA GLU A 283 -2.87 -6.68 -35.30
C GLU A 283 -2.61 -6.00 -33.96
N PHE A 284 -3.63 -5.34 -33.39
CA PHE A 284 -3.51 -4.72 -32.07
C PHE A 284 -3.49 -5.77 -30.96
N LEU A 285 -4.32 -6.82 -31.07
CA LEU A 285 -4.32 -7.92 -30.09
C LEU A 285 -2.98 -8.67 -30.11
N GLU A 286 -2.40 -8.89 -31.28
CA GLU A 286 -1.07 -9.46 -31.46
C GLU A 286 0.01 -8.55 -30.87
N MET A 287 -0.04 -7.23 -31.12
CA MET A 287 0.87 -6.27 -30.49
C MET A 287 0.78 -6.33 -28.96
N PHE A 288 -0.43 -6.36 -28.38
CA PHE A 288 -0.61 -6.47 -26.94
C PHE A 288 -0.02 -7.78 -26.39
N LEU A 289 -0.27 -8.92 -27.06
CA LEU A 289 0.28 -10.21 -26.67
C LEU A 289 1.80 -10.27 -26.81
N GLU A 290 2.38 -9.63 -27.82
CA GLU A 290 3.82 -9.59 -27.99
C GLU A 290 4.47 -8.70 -26.94
N TYR A 291 3.93 -7.49 -26.71
CA TYR A 291 4.44 -6.55 -25.72
C TYR A 291 4.39 -7.12 -24.29
N THR A 292 3.36 -7.90 -23.99
CA THR A 292 3.13 -8.49 -22.66
C THR A 292 3.62 -9.93 -22.53
N LYS A 293 4.35 -10.46 -23.54
CA LYS A 293 4.76 -11.89 -23.58
C LYS A 293 5.58 -12.33 -22.39
N ASP A 294 6.42 -11.42 -21.91
CA ASP A 294 7.19 -11.54 -20.69
C ASP A 294 6.71 -10.46 -19.72
N PRO A 295 5.84 -10.79 -18.75
CA PRO A 295 5.34 -9.83 -17.77
C PRO A 295 6.45 -9.13 -16.99
N TYR A 296 7.58 -9.80 -16.73
CA TYR A 296 8.73 -9.18 -16.06
C TYR A 296 9.30 -8.03 -16.88
N SER A 297 9.60 -8.26 -18.16
CA SER A 297 10.10 -7.22 -19.06
C SER A 297 9.09 -6.09 -19.26
N CYS A 298 7.80 -6.41 -19.36
CA CYS A 298 6.71 -5.43 -19.44
C CYS A 298 6.71 -4.50 -18.21
N PHE A 299 6.67 -5.06 -16.99
CA PHE A 299 6.71 -4.28 -15.77
C PHE A 299 8.01 -3.49 -15.62
N LYS A 300 9.16 -4.10 -15.92
CA LYS A 300 10.46 -3.42 -15.85
C LYS A 300 10.48 -2.16 -16.73
N LYS A 301 9.97 -2.25 -17.96
CA LYS A 301 9.91 -1.12 -18.90
C LYS A 301 8.93 -0.02 -18.45
N GLN A 302 7.82 -0.40 -17.82
CA GLN A 302 6.80 0.57 -17.37
C GLN A 302 7.11 1.19 -16.01
N TYR A 303 7.82 0.48 -15.14
CA TYR A 303 8.23 0.96 -13.82
C TYR A 303 9.53 1.76 -13.86
N GLU A 304 10.28 1.70 -14.96
CA GLU A 304 11.47 2.52 -15.16
C GLU A 304 11.12 4.01 -15.07
N PRO A 305 11.76 4.77 -14.16
CA PRO A 305 11.48 6.19 -14.03
C PRO A 305 11.86 6.96 -15.30
N LYS A 306 10.87 7.60 -15.93
CA LYS A 306 11.05 8.46 -17.11
C LYS A 306 10.95 9.93 -16.72
N GLU A 307 12.07 10.64 -16.84
CA GLU A 307 12.10 12.09 -16.66
C GLU A 307 11.38 12.81 -17.81
N PRO A 308 10.73 13.96 -17.54
CA PRO A 308 10.63 14.65 -16.26
C PRO A 308 9.47 14.20 -15.35
N LEU A 309 8.60 13.29 -15.83
CA LEU A 309 7.35 12.91 -15.15
C LEU A 309 7.53 12.03 -13.91
N ALA A 310 8.62 11.29 -13.82
CA ALA A 310 8.83 10.38 -12.71
C ALA A 310 8.82 11.11 -11.36
N ILE A 311 8.09 10.56 -10.40
CA ILE A 311 8.01 11.02 -9.01
C ILE A 311 7.98 9.82 -8.06
N ILE A 312 8.04 10.06 -6.76
CA ILE A 312 7.76 9.01 -5.77
C ILE A 312 6.26 8.74 -5.81
N ILE A 313 5.87 7.49 -6.04
CA ILE A 313 4.48 7.03 -6.13
C ILE A 313 4.20 5.97 -5.05
N HIS A 314 2.93 5.64 -4.83
CA HIS A 314 2.51 4.56 -3.93
C HIS A 314 2.90 3.18 -4.47
N GLY A 315 2.70 2.96 -5.78
CA GLY A 315 3.10 1.74 -6.50
C GLY A 315 2.20 0.52 -6.29
N ASP A 316 1.11 0.66 -5.53
CA ASP A 316 0.07 -0.35 -5.31
C ASP A 316 -1.23 0.34 -4.86
N TYR A 317 -1.57 1.43 -5.55
CA TYR A 317 -2.72 2.26 -5.21
C TYR A 317 -4.04 1.68 -5.74
N LEU A 318 -4.66 0.82 -4.94
CA LEU A 318 -5.98 0.24 -5.21
C LEU A 318 -6.83 0.23 -3.95
N ARG A 319 -8.12 -0.09 -4.09
CA ARG A 319 -9.11 -0.16 -3.00
C ARG A 319 -8.57 -0.81 -1.72
N ASN A 320 -7.77 -1.88 -1.82
CA ASN A 320 -7.33 -2.65 -0.64
C ASN A 320 -6.36 -1.85 0.26
N ASN A 321 -5.72 -0.83 -0.30
CA ASN A 321 -4.73 0.03 0.34
C ASN A 321 -5.30 1.45 0.59
N ILE A 322 -6.64 1.57 0.60
CA ILE A 322 -7.36 2.82 0.78
C ILE A 322 -8.47 2.63 1.82
N ALA A 323 -8.48 3.48 2.83
CA ALA A 323 -9.52 3.55 3.86
C ALA A 323 -10.37 4.80 3.65
N PHE A 324 -11.66 4.70 3.98
CA PHE A 324 -12.63 5.77 3.90
C PHE A 324 -13.23 6.07 5.27
N GLN A 325 -13.61 7.32 5.49
CA GLN A 325 -14.56 7.70 6.54
C GLN A 325 -15.94 7.91 5.92
N PHE A 326 -16.99 7.59 6.67
CA PHE A 326 -18.37 7.67 6.22
C PHE A 326 -19.19 8.57 7.14
N ASN A 327 -20.16 9.29 6.57
CA ASN A 327 -21.17 9.99 7.37
C ASN A 327 -22.27 9.02 7.85
N GLU A 328 -23.24 9.53 8.61
CA GLU A 328 -24.38 8.76 9.13
C GLU A 328 -25.25 8.11 8.04
N LYS A 329 -25.14 8.56 6.78
CA LYS A 329 -25.85 8.02 5.62
C LYS A 329 -25.02 7.00 4.84
N GLU A 330 -23.90 6.52 5.39
CA GLU A 330 -22.99 5.58 4.74
C GLU A 330 -22.39 6.12 3.42
N GLN A 331 -22.26 7.43 3.29
CA GLN A 331 -21.59 8.08 2.16
C GLN A 331 -20.15 8.40 2.52
N PRO A 332 -19.17 8.12 1.63
CA PRO A 332 -17.77 8.40 1.93
C PRO A 332 -17.54 9.92 1.95
N ILE A 333 -16.85 10.41 2.99
CA ILE A 333 -16.59 11.84 3.22
C ILE A 333 -15.11 12.19 3.24
N ASP A 334 -14.24 11.23 3.55
CA ASP A 334 -12.80 11.39 3.50
C ASP A 334 -12.14 10.05 3.12
N VAL A 335 -10.88 10.13 2.74
CA VAL A 335 -10.08 9.01 2.27
C VAL A 335 -8.64 9.14 2.78
N MET A 336 -8.02 7.99 3.04
CA MET A 336 -6.63 7.87 3.46
C MET A 336 -6.01 6.66 2.78
N MET A 337 -4.83 6.83 2.21
CA MET A 337 -4.02 5.71 1.72
C MET A 337 -3.16 5.11 2.85
N PHE A 338 -2.92 3.81 2.79
CA PHE A 338 -2.07 3.08 3.73
C PHE A 338 -1.37 1.93 3.00
N ASP A 339 -0.44 1.25 3.68
CA ASP A 339 0.39 0.19 3.10
C ASP A 339 1.38 0.69 2.04
N PHE A 340 2.46 1.29 2.51
CA PHE A 340 3.46 1.96 1.68
C PHE A 340 4.61 1.05 1.24
N GLN A 341 4.43 -0.27 1.27
CA GLN A 341 5.51 -1.24 1.04
C GLN A 341 6.05 -1.22 -0.41
N THR A 342 5.22 -0.80 -1.36
CA THR A 342 5.52 -0.84 -2.80
C THR A 342 5.97 0.49 -3.38
N MET A 343 6.16 1.51 -2.53
CA MET A 343 6.55 2.84 -2.96
C MET A 343 7.80 2.81 -3.83
N ARG A 344 7.80 3.60 -4.90
CA ARG A 344 8.86 3.58 -5.92
C ARG A 344 9.00 4.92 -6.61
N TYR A 345 10.12 5.11 -7.28
CA TYR A 345 10.34 6.25 -8.17
C TYR A 345 9.92 5.87 -9.60
N ALA A 346 8.76 6.33 -10.05
CA ALA A 346 8.18 5.95 -11.34
C ALA A 346 7.11 6.95 -11.83
N SER A 347 6.41 6.61 -12.92
CA SER A 347 5.30 7.42 -13.43
C SER A 347 4.13 7.50 -12.43
N PRO A 348 3.53 8.69 -12.20
CA PRO A 348 2.31 8.83 -11.39
C PRO A 348 1.08 8.13 -12.00
N MET A 349 1.13 7.81 -13.30
CA MET A 349 0.04 7.15 -14.00
C MET A 349 -0.06 5.66 -13.69
N LEU A 350 0.97 5.06 -13.10
CA LEU A 350 0.89 3.70 -12.56
C LEU A 350 -0.16 3.61 -11.44
N ASP A 351 -0.16 4.55 -10.49
CA ASP A 351 -1.14 4.56 -9.41
C ASP A 351 -2.56 4.86 -9.91
N LEU A 352 -2.70 5.84 -10.82
CA LEU A 352 -4.03 6.20 -11.35
C LEU A 352 -4.62 5.07 -12.20
N SER A 353 -3.84 4.49 -13.11
CA SER A 353 -4.33 3.39 -13.96
C SER A 353 -4.65 2.14 -13.14
N LEU A 354 -3.81 1.78 -12.16
CA LEU A 354 -4.05 0.64 -11.28
C LEU A 354 -5.34 0.81 -10.46
N LEU A 355 -5.56 2.00 -9.88
CA LEU A 355 -6.79 2.32 -9.16
C LEU A 355 -8.02 2.09 -10.03
N LEU A 356 -8.02 2.63 -11.25
CA LEU A 356 -9.19 2.59 -12.11
C LEU A 356 -9.51 1.17 -12.57
N VAL A 357 -8.52 0.36 -12.97
CA VAL A 357 -8.79 -1.00 -13.46
C VAL A 357 -9.16 -2.00 -12.38
N LEU A 358 -8.70 -1.81 -11.14
CA LEU A 358 -9.00 -2.74 -10.04
C LEU A 358 -10.16 -2.31 -9.16
N SER A 359 -10.44 -1.00 -9.10
CA SER A 359 -11.37 -0.45 -8.11
C SER A 359 -12.62 0.16 -8.72
N ALA A 360 -12.58 0.72 -9.93
CA ALA A 360 -13.76 1.27 -10.60
C ALA A 360 -14.45 0.22 -11.47
N SER A 361 -15.77 0.34 -11.64
CA SER A 361 -16.48 -0.45 -12.65
C SER A 361 -16.28 0.14 -14.04
N HIS A 362 -16.46 -0.68 -15.07
CA HIS A 362 -16.55 -0.19 -16.45
C HIS A 362 -17.49 1.01 -16.60
N ASP A 363 -18.71 0.95 -16.05
CA ASP A 363 -19.68 2.04 -16.20
C ASP A 363 -19.17 3.35 -15.59
N VAL A 364 -18.50 3.28 -14.44
CA VAL A 364 -17.86 4.44 -13.82
C VAL A 364 -16.73 4.96 -14.70
N ARG A 365 -15.84 4.10 -15.19
CA ARG A 365 -14.73 4.50 -16.06
C ARG A 365 -15.23 5.09 -17.38
N PHE A 366 -16.04 4.35 -18.12
CA PHE A 366 -16.51 4.73 -19.45
C PHE A 366 -17.31 6.05 -19.44
N GLN A 367 -18.23 6.22 -18.49
CA GLN A 367 -19.09 7.42 -18.46
C GLN A 367 -18.39 8.65 -17.88
N ASN A 368 -17.35 8.46 -17.04
CA ASN A 368 -16.78 9.55 -16.24
C ASN A 368 -15.25 9.68 -16.39
N PHE A 369 -14.60 9.02 -17.36
CA PHE A 369 -13.15 9.06 -17.51
C PHE A 369 -12.61 10.49 -17.58
N ASP A 370 -13.19 11.32 -18.46
CA ASP A 370 -12.79 12.72 -18.62
C ASP A 370 -12.97 13.50 -17.32
N GLN A 371 -14.10 13.32 -16.63
CA GLN A 371 -14.35 13.95 -15.33
C GLN A 371 -13.31 13.52 -14.27
N ILE A 372 -13.02 12.23 -14.20
CA ILE A 372 -12.06 11.66 -13.24
C ILE A 372 -10.66 12.19 -13.52
N PHE A 373 -10.23 12.18 -14.78
CA PHE A 373 -8.91 12.61 -15.19
C PHE A 373 -8.73 14.13 -15.03
N ASP A 374 -9.72 14.92 -15.43
CA ASP A 374 -9.70 16.37 -15.22
C ASP A 374 -9.63 16.71 -13.73
N PHE A 375 -10.39 15.99 -12.91
CA PHE A 375 -10.38 16.16 -11.46
C PHE A 375 -9.02 15.80 -10.84
N TYR A 376 -8.40 14.71 -11.30
CA TYR A 376 -7.02 14.35 -10.95
C TYR A 376 -6.05 15.50 -11.31
N TYR A 377 -6.07 15.94 -12.58
CA TYR A 377 -5.15 16.94 -13.09
C TYR A 377 -5.29 18.28 -12.35
N GLN A 378 -6.51 18.77 -12.17
CA GLN A 378 -6.80 20.01 -11.45
C GLN A 378 -6.37 19.93 -9.99
N THR A 379 -6.57 18.79 -9.32
CA THR A 379 -6.18 18.61 -7.92
C THR A 379 -4.65 18.55 -7.79
N LEU A 380 -3.98 17.82 -8.68
CA LEU A 380 -2.52 17.71 -8.71
C LEU A 380 -1.87 19.08 -8.92
N THR A 381 -2.28 19.80 -9.97
CA THR A 381 -1.70 21.10 -10.31
C THR A 381 -2.00 22.16 -9.26
N LYS A 382 -3.21 22.19 -8.70
CA LYS A 382 -3.54 23.07 -7.57
C LYS A 382 -2.65 22.80 -6.36
N THR A 383 -2.41 21.52 -6.04
CA THR A 383 -1.53 21.14 -4.92
C THR A 383 -0.08 21.55 -5.21
N TYR A 384 0.42 21.26 -6.41
CA TYR A 384 1.75 21.66 -6.87
C TYR A 384 1.98 23.18 -6.73
N CYS A 385 1.08 23.99 -7.31
CA CYS A 385 1.15 25.44 -7.24
C CYS A 385 1.08 25.95 -5.80
N SER A 386 0.18 25.39 -4.98
CA SER A 386 0.04 25.78 -3.57
C SER A 386 1.29 25.46 -2.75
N LYS A 387 1.98 24.36 -3.01
CA LYS A 387 3.20 23.98 -2.28
C LYS A 387 4.41 24.84 -2.64
N LEU A 388 4.46 25.36 -3.86
CA LEU A 388 5.53 26.23 -4.34
C LEU A 388 5.20 27.72 -4.22
N ASN A 389 3.95 28.06 -3.90
CA ASN A 389 3.42 29.43 -3.90
C ASN A 389 3.61 30.13 -5.27
N ILE A 390 3.21 29.44 -6.34
CA ILE A 390 3.31 29.90 -7.74
C ILE A 390 1.93 29.94 -8.44
N GLY A 391 1.84 30.65 -9.56
CA GLY A 391 0.67 30.70 -10.43
C GLY A 391 0.45 29.44 -11.29
N GLN A 392 -0.70 29.36 -11.96
CA GLN A 392 -0.98 28.27 -12.92
C GLN A 392 -0.16 28.39 -14.21
N ASP A 393 0.21 29.62 -14.58
CA ASP A 393 1.07 29.96 -15.72
C ASP A 393 2.53 29.52 -15.52
N GLU A 394 2.91 29.18 -14.29
CA GLU A 394 4.24 28.69 -13.91
C GLU A 394 4.33 27.16 -13.84
N ILE A 395 3.23 26.43 -14.12
CA ILE A 395 3.24 24.96 -14.16
C ILE A 395 4.18 24.50 -15.28
N PRO A 396 5.12 23.57 -15.00
CA PRO A 396 6.02 23.06 -16.03
C PRO A 396 5.26 22.46 -17.22
N SER A 397 5.77 22.70 -18.43
CA SER A 397 5.13 22.26 -19.69
C SER A 397 5.00 20.74 -19.85
N TYR A 398 5.71 19.96 -19.03
CA TYR A 398 5.57 18.51 -18.98
C TYR A 398 4.43 18.03 -18.07
N ILE A 399 3.83 18.90 -17.23
CA ILE A 399 2.66 18.58 -16.40
C ILE A 399 1.42 19.12 -17.11
N THR A 400 1.07 18.52 -18.24
CA THR A 400 -0.12 18.86 -19.03
C THR A 400 -1.05 17.66 -19.18
N PRO A 401 -2.35 17.88 -19.45
CA PRO A 401 -3.28 16.78 -19.63
C PRO A 401 -2.86 15.81 -20.74
N ASP A 402 -2.38 16.30 -21.89
CA ASP A 402 -1.95 15.44 -23.01
C ASP A 402 -0.75 14.57 -22.63
N VAL A 403 0.27 15.15 -21.99
CA VAL A 403 1.47 14.42 -21.57
C VAL A 403 1.13 13.33 -20.55
N LEU A 404 0.31 13.66 -19.54
CA LEU A 404 -0.13 12.70 -18.53
C LEU A 404 -1.06 11.63 -19.11
N LEU A 405 -1.95 11.96 -20.06
CA LEU A 405 -2.79 10.97 -20.73
C LEU A 405 -1.94 10.01 -21.58
N ARG A 406 -0.95 10.50 -22.33
CA ARG A 406 -0.03 9.63 -23.09
C ARG A 406 0.72 8.66 -22.17
N ASP A 407 1.16 9.16 -21.02
CA ASP A 407 1.84 8.34 -20.01
C ASP A 407 0.87 7.33 -19.35
N TYR A 408 -0.40 7.70 -19.14
CA TYR A 408 -1.45 6.78 -18.72
C TYR A 408 -1.65 5.63 -19.70
N VAL A 409 -1.73 5.93 -21.00
CA VAL A 409 -1.83 4.89 -22.05
C VAL A 409 -0.59 4.01 -22.07
N PHE A 410 0.60 4.59 -21.88
CA PHE A 410 1.84 3.82 -21.78
C PHE A 410 1.86 2.88 -20.57
N CYS A 411 1.28 3.27 -19.44
CA CYS A 411 1.15 2.44 -18.24
C CYS A 411 0.05 1.35 -18.34
N PHE A 412 -0.88 1.47 -19.28
CA PHE A 412 -2.09 0.66 -19.29
C PHE A 412 -1.86 -0.86 -19.46
N PRO A 413 -0.89 -1.35 -20.27
CA PRO A 413 -0.60 -2.78 -20.38
C PRO A 413 -0.30 -3.49 -19.06
N SER A 414 0.60 -2.97 -18.21
CA SER A 414 0.84 -3.52 -16.87
C SER A 414 -0.43 -3.55 -16.02
N SER A 415 -1.24 -2.50 -16.09
CA SER A 415 -2.48 -2.41 -15.32
C SER A 415 -3.48 -3.48 -15.76
N ILE A 416 -3.57 -3.77 -17.05
CA ILE A 416 -4.37 -4.88 -17.59
C ILE A 416 -3.80 -6.24 -17.15
N LEU A 417 -2.48 -6.43 -17.19
CA LEU A 417 -1.86 -7.67 -16.71
C LEU A 417 -2.21 -7.94 -15.24
N ILE A 418 -2.04 -6.93 -14.38
CA ILE A 418 -2.37 -7.03 -12.96
C ILE A 418 -3.87 -7.30 -12.79
N ALA A 419 -4.73 -6.53 -13.46
CA ALA A 419 -6.18 -6.71 -13.41
C ALA A 419 -6.61 -8.12 -13.83
N ALA A 420 -6.10 -8.64 -14.95
CA ALA A 420 -6.45 -9.95 -15.45
C ALA A 420 -5.96 -11.09 -14.53
N SER A 421 -4.90 -10.87 -13.75
CA SER A 421 -4.42 -11.81 -12.75
C SER A 421 -5.15 -11.72 -11.40
N PHE A 422 -5.66 -10.54 -11.04
CA PHE A 422 -6.14 -10.24 -9.68
C PHE A 422 -7.66 -10.17 -9.57
N LEU A 423 -8.35 -9.64 -10.58
CA LEU A 423 -9.83 -9.58 -10.62
C LEU A 423 -10.52 -10.94 -10.44
N PRO A 424 -9.99 -12.09 -10.91
CA PRO A 424 -10.57 -13.40 -10.59
C PRO A 424 -10.80 -13.60 -9.08
N LEU A 425 -9.83 -13.18 -8.25
CA LEU A 425 -9.90 -13.29 -6.79
C LEU A 425 -10.87 -12.26 -6.17
N LEU A 426 -11.11 -11.13 -6.83
CA LEU A 426 -12.05 -10.13 -6.34
C LEU A 426 -13.50 -10.48 -6.70
N TYR A 427 -13.73 -11.06 -7.88
CA TYR A 427 -15.05 -11.49 -8.33
C TYR A 427 -15.53 -12.77 -7.62
N THR A 428 -14.60 -13.68 -7.33
CA THR A 428 -14.90 -14.90 -6.57
C THR A 428 -13.78 -15.12 -5.55
N PRO A 429 -13.90 -14.47 -4.36
CA PRO A 429 -12.94 -14.61 -3.28
C PRO A 429 -12.75 -16.07 -2.88
N ILE A 430 -11.54 -16.39 -2.46
CA ILE A 430 -11.25 -17.66 -1.81
C ILE A 430 -11.66 -17.50 -0.35
N GLU A 431 -12.53 -18.37 0.16
CA GLU A 431 -12.83 -18.46 1.59
C GLU A 431 -11.59 -19.00 2.32
N LYS A 432 -10.67 -18.11 2.69
CA LYS A 432 -9.52 -18.43 3.54
C LYS A 432 -9.26 -17.30 4.53
N ASP A 433 -9.17 -17.66 5.80
CA ASP A 433 -8.61 -16.81 6.85
C ASP A 433 -7.07 -16.93 6.82
N GLY A 434 -6.33 -15.84 6.60
CA GLY A 434 -4.86 -15.82 6.71
C GLY A 434 -4.10 -15.34 5.44
N PRO A 435 -2.76 -15.24 5.51
CA PRO A 435 -1.92 -14.79 4.39
C PRO A 435 -1.92 -15.80 3.23
N VAL A 436 -1.95 -15.29 2.00
CA VAL A 436 -2.15 -16.12 0.79
C VAL A 436 -1.01 -17.10 0.53
N LEU A 437 0.18 -16.84 1.08
CA LEU A 437 1.36 -17.70 0.99
C LEU A 437 1.17 -19.09 1.64
N GLU A 438 0.07 -19.30 2.39
CA GLU A 438 -0.32 -20.60 2.94
C GLU A 438 -1.13 -21.47 1.95
N SER A 439 -1.34 -21.02 0.70
CA SER A 439 -1.95 -21.87 -0.32
C SER A 439 -0.98 -22.98 -0.76
N LEU A 440 -1.39 -24.23 -0.49
CA LEU A 440 -0.97 -25.46 -1.17
C LEU A 440 -0.39 -25.15 -2.56
N GLU A 441 0.80 -25.67 -2.87
CA GLU A 441 1.41 -25.60 -4.20
C GLU A 441 0.41 -26.06 -5.26
N LEU A 442 -0.37 -25.12 -5.82
CA LEU A 442 -1.32 -25.42 -6.86
C LEU A 442 -0.52 -25.81 -8.09
N SER A 443 -0.88 -26.92 -8.72
CA SER A 443 -0.25 -27.27 -9.99
C SER A 443 -0.47 -26.15 -10.99
N ARG A 444 0.50 -25.94 -11.89
CA ARG A 444 0.42 -24.92 -12.94
C ARG A 444 -0.88 -25.03 -13.74
N ASP A 445 -1.33 -26.25 -14.05
CA ASP A 445 -2.60 -26.49 -14.74
C ASP A 445 -3.82 -26.01 -13.95
N THR A 446 -3.79 -26.16 -12.62
CA THR A 446 -4.85 -25.65 -11.75
C THR A 446 -4.86 -24.13 -11.76
N ILE A 447 -3.70 -23.49 -11.66
CA ILE A 447 -3.58 -22.02 -11.74
C ILE A 447 -4.11 -21.51 -13.08
N ILE A 448 -3.74 -22.17 -14.19
CA ILE A 448 -4.23 -21.82 -15.54
C ILE A 448 -5.75 -21.93 -15.59
N LYS A 449 -6.31 -23.07 -15.16
CA LYS A 449 -7.74 -23.31 -15.17
C LYS A 449 -8.49 -22.27 -14.33
N GLU A 450 -8.06 -22.05 -13.08
CA GLU A 450 -8.69 -21.06 -12.21
C GLU A 450 -8.60 -19.64 -12.79
N THR A 451 -7.46 -19.26 -13.36
CA THR A 451 -7.30 -17.95 -13.99
C THR A 451 -8.22 -17.79 -15.20
N MET A 452 -8.46 -18.85 -15.97
CA MET A 452 -9.36 -18.85 -17.13
C MET A 452 -10.85 -18.83 -16.77
N GLU A 453 -11.26 -19.43 -15.65
CA GLU A 453 -12.67 -19.71 -15.36
C GLU A 453 -13.25 -18.88 -14.20
N ARG A 454 -12.45 -18.54 -13.17
CA ARG A 454 -12.93 -17.87 -11.95
C ARG A 454 -13.51 -16.49 -12.26
N GLY A 455 -14.60 -16.09 -11.59
CA GLY A 455 -15.35 -14.86 -11.90
C GLY A 455 -16.28 -14.96 -13.13
N GLY A 456 -16.16 -16.02 -13.94
CA GLY A 456 -17.07 -16.33 -15.04
C GLY A 456 -17.26 -15.21 -16.07
N ASP A 457 -18.44 -15.17 -16.68
CA ASP A 457 -18.77 -14.27 -17.77
C ASP A 457 -18.72 -12.78 -17.37
N SER A 458 -19.05 -12.47 -16.11
CA SER A 458 -18.99 -11.09 -15.60
C SER A 458 -17.56 -10.54 -15.62
N LEU A 459 -16.57 -11.37 -15.27
CA LEU A 459 -15.17 -10.97 -15.39
C LEU A 459 -14.73 -10.92 -16.85
N ASP A 460 -15.18 -11.85 -17.71
CA ASP A 460 -14.84 -11.80 -19.14
C ASP A 460 -15.33 -10.49 -19.78
N ILE A 461 -16.50 -9.99 -19.38
CA ILE A 461 -17.02 -8.68 -19.83
C ILE A 461 -16.10 -7.55 -19.36
N GLU A 462 -15.66 -7.56 -18.10
CA GLU A 462 -14.75 -6.54 -17.58
C GLU A 462 -13.39 -6.55 -18.29
N LEU A 463 -12.79 -7.73 -18.52
CA LEU A 463 -11.52 -7.85 -19.25
C LEU A 463 -11.65 -7.43 -20.72
N HIS A 464 -12.78 -7.74 -21.36
CA HIS A 464 -13.13 -7.24 -22.68
C HIS A 464 -13.16 -5.71 -22.71
N HIS A 465 -13.89 -5.09 -21.78
CA HIS A 465 -13.98 -3.65 -21.67
C HIS A 465 -12.61 -2.98 -21.47
N LEU A 466 -11.76 -3.52 -20.60
CA LEU A 466 -10.41 -3.00 -20.38
C LEU A 466 -9.56 -2.99 -21.67
N LEU A 467 -9.62 -4.05 -22.49
CA LEU A 467 -8.90 -4.07 -23.77
C LEU A 467 -9.51 -3.12 -24.80
N VAL A 468 -10.84 -2.96 -24.84
CA VAL A 468 -11.51 -1.98 -25.72
C VAL A 468 -11.15 -0.54 -25.33
N GLU A 469 -11.12 -0.24 -24.02
CA GLU A 469 -10.65 1.03 -23.48
C GLU A 469 -9.20 1.29 -23.90
N PHE A 470 -8.31 0.29 -23.74
CA PHE A 470 -6.91 0.42 -24.13
C PHE A 470 -6.75 0.66 -25.63
N TYR A 471 -7.46 -0.10 -26.47
CA TYR A 471 -7.44 0.11 -27.91
C TYR A 471 -7.93 1.51 -28.30
N THR A 472 -9.03 1.99 -27.69
CA THR A 472 -9.58 3.32 -27.96
C THR A 472 -8.58 4.43 -27.62
N LEU A 473 -7.90 4.30 -26.48
CA LEU A 473 -6.87 5.25 -26.05
C LEU A 473 -5.61 5.14 -26.92
N TYR A 474 -5.19 3.92 -27.27
CA TYR A 474 -4.08 3.69 -28.19
C TYR A 474 -4.31 4.35 -29.55
N GLU A 475 -5.51 4.20 -30.14
CA GLU A 475 -5.87 4.83 -31.40
C GLU A 475 -5.85 6.36 -31.31
N LYS A 476 -6.31 6.91 -30.18
CA LYS A 476 -6.32 8.37 -29.96
C LYS A 476 -4.92 8.95 -29.85
N PHE A 477 -4.01 8.28 -29.13
CA PHE A 477 -2.70 8.85 -28.79
C PHE A 477 -1.53 8.30 -29.62
N LYS A 478 -1.73 7.19 -30.34
CA LYS A 478 -0.75 6.51 -31.19
C LYS A 478 0.59 6.28 -30.49
N ILE A 479 0.53 5.72 -29.27
CA ILE A 479 1.72 5.41 -28.45
C ILE A 479 2.51 4.26 -29.08
N GLU A 480 3.82 4.43 -29.21
CA GLU A 480 4.70 3.37 -29.71
C GLU A 480 5.09 2.38 -28.60
N PHE A 481 4.82 1.11 -28.83
CA PHE A 481 5.23 0.00 -27.97
C PHE A 481 6.31 -0.83 -28.68
N ASN A 482 7.48 -0.22 -28.93
CA ASN A 482 8.64 -0.88 -29.56
C ASN A 482 9.52 -1.65 -28.57
#